data_AF-E2X6I6-F1
#
_entry.id   AF-E2X6I6-F1
#
_cell.length_a   1.000
_cell.length_b   1.000
_cell.length_c   1.000
_cell.angle_alpha   90.00
_cell.angle_beta   90.00
_cell.angle_gamma   90.00
#
_symmetry.space_group_name_H-M   'P 1'
#
loop_
_entity.id
_entity.type
_entity.pdbx_description
1 polymer ?
#
loop_
_entity_poly.entity_id
_entity_poly.type
_entity_poly.pdbx_seq_one_letter_code
_entity_poly.pdbx_strand_id
1 'polypeptide(L)'
;MNELDGIKQFTTVVADSGDIESIRHYHPQDATTNPSLLLKAAGLSQYEHLIDDAIAWGKKNGNTQEQQVVAACDKLAINFGAEILKIVPGRVSTEVDARLSFDKEKSIEKARHLVDLYQQQGVEKSRILIKLAST
;
A
#
# COMPACT_ATOMS: atom_id res chain seq x y z
N MET A 1 7.78 -10.48 29.33
CA MET A 1 8.44 -9.86 28.18
C MET A 1 8.67 -10.97 27.17
N ASN A 2 7.94 -10.98 26.06
CA ASN A 2 8.18 -11.98 25.01
C ASN A 2 9.36 -11.53 24.12
N GLU A 3 9.79 -12.38 23.18
CA GLU A 3 10.92 -12.09 22.28
C GLU A 3 10.71 -10.81 21.46
N LEU A 4 9.46 -10.53 21.06
CA LEU A 4 9.09 -9.31 20.35
C LEU A 4 9.23 -8.05 21.22
N ASP A 5 8.85 -8.10 22.49
CA ASP A 5 9.06 -7.01 23.44
C ASP A 5 10.55 -6.76 23.69
N GLY A 6 11.35 -7.83 23.66
CA GLY A 6 12.81 -7.76 23.75
C GLY A 6 13.41 -7.02 22.55
N ILE A 7 13.04 -7.39 21.32
CA ILE A 7 13.63 -6.79 20.11
C ILE A 7 13.22 -5.31 19.92
N LYS A 8 12.03 -4.92 20.37
CA LYS A 8 11.54 -3.53 20.33
C LYS A 8 12.45 -2.54 21.08
N GLN A 9 13.29 -3.01 22.00
CA GLN A 9 14.25 -2.17 22.72
C GLN A 9 15.47 -1.78 21.87
N PHE A 10 15.77 -2.55 20.83
CA PHE A 10 16.96 -2.37 19.99
C PHE A 10 16.62 -1.96 18.56
N THR A 11 15.41 -2.30 18.11
CA THR A 11 15.00 -2.15 16.71
C THR A 11 13.57 -1.65 16.60
N THR A 12 13.34 -0.72 15.69
CA THR A 12 11.99 -0.34 15.26
C THR A 12 11.35 -1.49 14.49
N VAL A 13 10.31 -2.09 15.06
CA VAL A 13 9.59 -3.19 14.43
C VAL A 13 8.63 -2.67 13.35
N VAL A 14 8.65 -3.32 12.19
CA VAL A 14 7.82 -3.04 11.02
C VAL A 14 7.09 -4.32 10.63
N ALA A 15 5.80 -4.23 10.30
CA ALA A 15 5.04 -5.39 9.81
C ALA A 15 5.06 -5.47 8.28
N ASP A 16 5.43 -6.62 7.72
CA ASP A 16 5.41 -6.88 6.27
C ASP A 16 4.17 -7.69 5.90
N SER A 17 3.05 -7.01 5.68
CA SER A 17 1.75 -7.64 5.42
C SER A 17 0.78 -6.67 4.75
N GLY A 18 -0.18 -7.20 3.97
CA GLY A 18 -1.39 -6.48 3.57
C GLY A 18 -2.59 -6.78 4.48
N ASP A 19 -2.45 -7.73 5.42
CA ASP A 19 -3.48 -8.10 6.37
C ASP A 19 -3.51 -7.14 7.56
N ILE A 20 -4.47 -6.22 7.50
CA ILE A 20 -4.72 -5.13 8.45
C ILE A 20 -4.92 -5.65 9.89
N GLU A 21 -5.61 -6.77 10.08
CA GLU A 21 -5.86 -7.33 11.40
C GLU A 21 -4.59 -7.92 12.04
N SER A 22 -3.76 -8.59 11.25
CA SER A 22 -2.44 -9.04 11.70
C SER A 22 -1.54 -7.86 12.09
N ILE A 23 -1.53 -6.78 11.30
CA ILE A 23 -0.80 -5.55 11.63
C ILE A 23 -1.29 -4.95 12.95
N ARG A 24 -2.62 -4.88 13.13
CA ARG A 24 -3.24 -4.39 14.37
C ARG A 24 -2.79 -5.18 15.58
N HIS A 25 -2.72 -6.50 15.48
CA HIS A 25 -2.35 -7.36 16.59
C HIS A 25 -0.96 -7.06 17.17
N TYR A 26 0.05 -6.85 16.30
CA TYR A 26 1.44 -6.69 16.74
C TYR A 26 1.87 -5.26 17.08
N HIS A 27 1.03 -4.27 16.77
CA HIS A 27 1.29 -2.84 17.03
C HIS A 27 2.68 -2.40 16.55
N PRO A 28 3.01 -2.55 15.25
CA PRO A 28 4.30 -2.13 14.71
C PRO A 28 4.38 -0.60 14.57
N GLN A 29 5.60 -0.09 14.38
CA GLN A 29 5.82 1.34 14.13
C GLN A 29 5.41 1.73 12.70
N ASP A 30 5.92 0.99 11.71
CA ASP A 30 5.65 1.16 10.28
C ASP A 30 5.06 -0.16 9.73
N ALA A 31 4.55 -0.13 8.49
CA ALA A 31 4.15 -1.33 7.77
C ALA A 31 4.63 -1.29 6.31
N THR A 32 4.86 -2.45 5.72
CA THR A 32 5.26 -2.58 4.32
C THR A 32 4.30 -3.49 3.58
N THR A 33 3.90 -3.05 2.38
CA THR A 33 3.21 -3.89 1.41
C THR A 33 4.09 -4.09 0.18
N ASN A 34 3.70 -5.05 -0.64
CA ASN A 34 4.24 -5.33 -1.96
C ASN A 34 3.14 -5.98 -2.81
N PRO A 35 3.32 -6.15 -4.12
CA PRO A 35 2.28 -6.69 -5.00
C PRO A 35 1.73 -8.05 -4.54
N SER A 36 2.61 -8.95 -4.07
CA SER A 36 2.21 -10.28 -3.59
C SER A 36 1.38 -10.23 -2.31
N LEU A 37 1.74 -9.35 -1.37
CA LEU A 37 1.01 -9.18 -0.12
C LEU A 37 -0.38 -8.56 -0.34
N LEU A 38 -0.49 -7.59 -1.25
CA LEU A 38 -1.78 -7.02 -1.63
C LEU A 38 -2.65 -8.02 -2.38
N LEU A 39 -2.06 -8.82 -3.29
CA LEU A 39 -2.78 -9.89 -3.97
C LEU A 39 -3.37 -10.89 -2.96
N LYS A 40 -2.59 -11.30 -1.96
CA LYS A 40 -3.06 -12.19 -0.90
C LYS A 40 -4.17 -11.53 -0.07
N ALA A 41 -3.99 -10.27 0.32
CA ALA A 41 -4.97 -9.55 1.12
C ALA A 41 -6.29 -9.32 0.37
N ALA A 42 -6.23 -9.02 -0.93
CA ALA A 42 -7.42 -8.87 -1.78
C ALA A 42 -8.24 -10.16 -1.92
N GLY A 43 -7.66 -11.33 -1.60
CA GLY A 43 -8.41 -12.59 -1.54
C GLY A 43 -9.20 -12.81 -0.25
N LEU A 44 -9.11 -11.91 0.74
CA LEU A 44 -9.78 -12.03 2.03
C LEU A 44 -11.12 -11.30 2.00
N SER A 45 -12.21 -12.00 2.33
CA SER A 45 -13.58 -11.48 2.22
C SER A 45 -13.82 -10.19 3.02
N GLN A 46 -13.17 -10.05 4.18
CA GLN A 46 -13.28 -8.84 5.01
C GLN A 46 -12.77 -7.55 4.31
N TYR A 47 -11.97 -7.67 3.25
CA TYR A 47 -11.44 -6.54 2.49
C TYR A 47 -12.15 -6.32 1.14
N GLU A 48 -13.23 -7.05 0.84
CA GLU A 48 -14.01 -6.91 -0.41
C GLU A 48 -14.43 -5.46 -0.69
N HIS A 49 -14.86 -4.74 0.35
CA HIS A 49 -15.26 -3.34 0.22
C HIS A 49 -14.16 -2.42 -0.33
N LEU A 50 -12.88 -2.71 -0.05
CA LEU A 50 -11.75 -1.94 -0.58
C LEU A 50 -11.55 -2.20 -2.07
N ILE A 51 -11.87 -3.42 -2.52
CA ILE A 51 -11.81 -3.84 -3.92
C ILE A 51 -12.97 -3.22 -4.70
N ASP A 52 -14.18 -3.25 -4.14
CA ASP A 52 -15.35 -2.64 -4.75
C ASP A 52 -15.17 -1.13 -4.96
N ASP A 53 -14.65 -0.42 -3.96
CA ASP A 53 -14.29 1.00 -4.08
C ASP A 53 -13.24 1.22 -5.18
N ALA A 54 -12.20 0.38 -5.20
CA ALA A 54 -11.15 0.47 -6.21
C ALA A 54 -11.66 0.22 -7.63
N ILE A 55 -12.55 -0.76 -7.83
CA ILE A 55 -13.20 -1.04 -9.12
C ILE A 55 -14.10 0.13 -9.53
N ALA A 56 -14.90 0.66 -8.60
CA ALA A 56 -15.76 1.80 -8.86
C ALA A 56 -14.95 3.04 -9.26
N TRP A 57 -13.81 3.26 -8.61
CA TRP A 57 -12.87 4.32 -8.96
C TRP A 57 -12.24 4.08 -10.33
N GLY A 58 -11.76 2.87 -10.60
CA GLY A 58 -11.15 2.49 -11.88
C GLY A 58 -12.08 2.75 -13.06
N LYS A 59 -13.35 2.35 -12.96
CA LYS A 59 -14.39 2.61 -13.98
C LYS A 59 -14.61 4.10 -14.28
N LYS A 60 -14.39 4.99 -13.30
CA LYS A 60 -14.54 6.45 -13.46
C LYS A 60 -13.29 7.12 -14.03
N ASN A 61 -12.12 6.50 -13.88
CA ASN A 61 -10.82 7.13 -14.16
C ASN A 61 -10.05 6.46 -15.32
N GLY A 62 -10.67 5.52 -16.04
CA GLY A 62 -10.10 4.89 -17.24
C GLY A 62 -11.09 4.85 -18.40
N ASN A 63 -10.61 5.12 -19.62
CA ASN A 63 -11.43 5.12 -20.82
C ASN A 63 -11.53 3.74 -21.48
N THR A 64 -10.46 2.94 -21.38
CA THR A 64 -10.45 1.54 -21.83
C THR A 64 -10.47 0.59 -20.65
N GLN A 65 -10.81 -0.69 -20.90
CA GLN A 65 -10.81 -1.71 -19.85
C GLN A 65 -9.43 -1.83 -19.18
N GLU A 66 -8.35 -1.76 -19.96
CA GLU A 66 -6.97 -1.83 -19.45
C GLU A 66 -6.66 -0.63 -18.55
N GLN A 67 -7.06 0.58 -18.97
CA GLN A 67 -6.88 1.78 -18.15
C GLN A 67 -7.69 1.71 -16.86
N GLN A 68 -8.92 1.19 -16.91
CA GLN A 68 -9.77 1.01 -15.72
C GLN A 68 -9.16 0.01 -14.75
N VAL A 69 -8.56 -1.08 -15.24
CA VAL A 69 -7.87 -2.07 -14.40
C VAL A 69 -6.63 -1.47 -13.75
N VAL A 70 -5.79 -0.75 -14.51
CA VAL A 70 -4.61 -0.07 -13.95
C VAL A 70 -5.01 0.93 -12.87
N ALA A 71 -6.02 1.75 -13.16
CA ALA A 71 -6.60 2.72 -12.24
C ALA A 71 -7.13 2.05 -10.95
N ALA A 72 -7.84 0.92 -11.08
CA ALA A 72 -8.34 0.16 -9.94
C ALA A 72 -7.19 -0.45 -9.11
N CYS A 73 -6.16 -1.01 -9.75
CA CYS A 73 -5.01 -1.58 -9.04
C CYS A 73 -4.25 -0.51 -8.22
N ASP A 74 -4.01 0.66 -8.81
CA ASP A 74 -3.39 1.77 -8.10
C ASP A 74 -4.26 2.17 -6.90
N LYS A 75 -5.56 2.42 -7.12
CA LYS A 75 -6.50 2.79 -6.05
C LYS A 75 -6.58 1.74 -4.93
N LEU A 76 -6.55 0.44 -5.27
CA LEU A 76 -6.56 -0.64 -4.30
C LEU A 76 -5.35 -0.57 -3.37
N ALA A 77 -4.15 -0.37 -3.92
CA ALA A 77 -2.93 -0.23 -3.13
C ALA A 77 -3.01 0.95 -2.16
N ILE A 78 -3.56 2.08 -2.61
CA ILE A 78 -3.77 3.27 -1.79
C ILE A 78 -4.83 3.01 -0.70
N ASN A 79 -5.93 2.33 -1.02
CA ASN A 79 -6.98 1.99 -0.07
C ASN A 79 -6.44 1.14 1.09
N PHE A 80 -5.67 0.09 0.77
CA PHE A 80 -5.01 -0.72 1.80
C PHE A 80 -4.04 0.09 2.64
N GLY A 81 -3.18 0.90 2.02
CA GLY A 81 -2.22 1.70 2.77
C GLY A 81 -2.90 2.76 3.65
N ALA A 82 -4.00 3.36 3.20
CA ALA A 82 -4.78 4.30 4.00
C ALA A 82 -5.39 3.62 5.24
N GLU A 83 -5.94 2.40 5.10
CA GLU A 83 -6.42 1.64 6.26
C GLU A 83 -5.30 1.25 7.22
N ILE A 84 -4.14 0.83 6.71
CA ILE A 84 -2.96 0.52 7.53
C ILE A 84 -2.50 1.74 8.33
N LEU A 85 -2.50 2.94 7.71
CA LEU A 85 -2.08 4.19 8.35
C LEU A 85 -3.01 4.67 9.48
N LYS A 86 -4.25 4.15 9.56
CA LYS A 86 -5.13 4.37 10.71
C LYS A 86 -4.70 3.59 11.95
N ILE A 87 -3.85 2.58 11.78
CA ILE A 87 -3.46 1.62 12.82
C ILE A 87 -2.02 1.84 13.24
N VAL A 88 -1.12 2.07 12.28
CA VAL A 88 0.30 2.30 12.56
C VAL A 88 0.56 3.79 12.82
N PRO A 89 1.39 4.15 13.81
CA PRO A 89 1.73 5.56 14.09
C PRO A 89 2.70 6.14 13.04
N GLY A 90 3.49 5.30 12.40
CA GLY A 90 4.50 5.69 11.43
C GLY A 90 4.00 5.57 9.99
N ARG A 91 4.80 4.95 9.13
CA ARG A 91 4.67 5.00 7.67
C ARG A 91 4.14 3.70 7.08
N VAL A 92 3.60 3.79 5.87
CA VAL A 92 3.32 2.64 5.02
C VAL A 92 4.19 2.68 3.76
N SER A 93 4.78 1.54 3.41
CA SER A 93 5.44 1.37 2.11
C SER A 93 4.46 0.85 1.08
N THR A 94 4.40 1.48 -0.09
CA THR A 94 3.59 1.07 -1.25
C THR A 94 4.48 0.96 -2.48
N GLU A 95 4.39 -0.16 -3.18
CA GLU A 95 5.31 -0.49 -4.28
C GLU A 95 4.79 -0.01 -5.63
N VAL A 96 5.68 0.56 -6.43
CA VAL A 96 5.46 0.86 -7.84
C VAL A 96 5.30 -0.45 -8.61
N ASP A 97 4.52 -0.42 -9.70
CA ASP A 97 4.41 -1.54 -10.61
C ASP A 97 5.79 -2.04 -11.08
N ALA A 98 6.13 -3.27 -10.69
CA ALA A 98 7.43 -3.88 -10.98
C ALA A 98 7.73 -4.00 -12.49
N ARG A 99 6.72 -3.95 -13.36
CA ARG A 99 6.91 -3.91 -14.82
C ARG A 99 7.62 -2.64 -15.29
N LEU A 100 7.64 -1.59 -14.46
CA LEU A 100 8.32 -0.32 -14.73
C LEU A 100 9.76 -0.28 -14.22
N SER A 101 10.27 -1.36 -13.61
CA SER A 101 11.58 -1.34 -12.91
C SER A 101 12.73 -0.84 -13.78
N PHE A 102 12.73 -1.16 -15.07
CA PHE A 102 13.77 -0.74 -16.02
C PHE A 102 13.42 0.53 -16.80
N ASP A 103 12.35 1.22 -16.42
CA ASP A 103 11.90 2.48 -17.00
C ASP A 103 11.86 3.57 -15.90
N LYS A 104 12.96 4.33 -15.82
CA LYS A 104 13.17 5.35 -14.80
C LYS A 104 12.07 6.40 -14.79
N GLU A 105 11.74 6.96 -15.95
CA GLU A 105 10.79 8.07 -16.03
C GLU A 105 9.39 7.59 -15.66
N LYS A 106 8.95 6.43 -16.17
CA LYS A 106 7.66 5.86 -15.77
C LYS A 106 7.60 5.47 -14.30
N SER A 107 8.73 5.02 -13.72
CA SER A 107 8.82 4.75 -12.27
C SER A 107 8.62 6.02 -11.45
N ILE A 108 9.23 7.14 -11.85
CA ILE A 108 9.06 8.45 -11.20
C ILE A 108 7.63 8.96 -11.34
N GLU A 109 7.05 8.87 -12.54
CA GLU A 109 5.67 9.27 -12.81
C GLU A 109 4.67 8.46 -11.96
N LYS A 110 4.82 7.12 -11.94
CA LYS A 110 3.97 6.25 -11.13
C LYS A 110 4.14 6.55 -9.63
N ALA A 111 5.37 6.75 -9.15
CA ALA A 111 5.61 7.11 -7.76
C ALA A 111 4.90 8.40 -7.34
N ARG A 112 4.96 9.45 -8.18
CA ARG A 112 4.26 10.72 -7.94
C ARG A 112 2.74 10.53 -7.97
N HIS A 113 2.24 9.80 -8.95
CA HIS A 113 0.81 9.50 -9.06
C HIS A 113 0.27 8.81 -7.80
N LEU A 114 0.97 7.81 -7.26
CA LEU A 114 0.57 7.12 -6.03
C LEU A 114 0.55 8.08 -4.82
N VAL A 115 1.52 8.99 -4.71
CA VAL A 115 1.52 10.02 -3.65
C VAL A 115 0.31 10.95 -3.79
N ASP A 116 -0.02 11.39 -5.01
CA ASP A 116 -1.18 12.26 -5.25
C ASP A 116 -2.50 11.56 -4.85
N LEU A 117 -2.64 10.26 -5.15
CA LEU A 117 -3.80 9.48 -4.75
C LEU A 117 -3.92 9.35 -3.22
N TYR A 118 -2.81 9.21 -2.50
CA TYR A 118 -2.83 9.24 -1.04
C TYR A 118 -3.28 10.61 -0.50
N GLN A 119 -2.77 11.70 -1.08
CA GLN A 119 -3.14 13.06 -0.66
C GLN A 119 -4.62 13.34 -0.88
N GLN A 120 -5.22 12.81 -1.96
CA GLN A 120 -6.67 12.88 -2.19
C GLN A 120 -7.48 12.18 -1.09
N GLN A 121 -6.89 11.25 -0.34
CA GLN A 121 -7.49 10.61 0.84
C GLN A 121 -7.11 11.30 2.17
N GLY A 122 -6.47 12.47 2.11
CA GLY A 122 -6.03 13.22 3.29
C GLY A 122 -4.79 12.62 3.97
N VAL A 123 -4.02 11.76 3.29
CA VAL A 123 -2.79 11.19 3.81
C VAL A 123 -1.60 12.11 3.48
N GLU A 124 -0.92 12.56 4.52
CA GLU A 124 0.29 13.37 4.40
C GLU A 124 1.46 12.58 3.78
N LYS A 125 2.22 13.23 2.90
CA LYS A 125 3.37 12.60 2.20
C LYS A 125 4.40 12.02 3.17
N SER A 126 4.55 12.60 4.36
CA SER A 126 5.48 12.13 5.40
C SER A 126 5.12 10.75 5.96
N ARG A 127 3.89 10.27 5.75
CA ARG A 127 3.39 8.95 6.16
C ARG A 127 3.62 7.85 5.10
N ILE A 128 4.21 8.20 3.95
CA ILE A 128 4.30 7.31 2.78
C ILE A 128 5.76 7.04 2.43
N LEU A 129 6.07 5.78 2.13
CA LEU A 129 7.30 5.37 1.46
C LEU A 129 6.95 4.73 0.11
N ILE A 130 7.44 5.30 -0.99
CA ILE A 130 7.29 4.64 -2.30
C ILE A 130 8.44 3.65 -2.48
N LYS A 131 8.08 2.39 -2.72
CA LYS A 131 9.01 1.28 -2.88
C LYS A 131 9.25 1.00 -4.36
N LEU A 132 10.51 0.83 -4.73
CA LEU A 132 10.95 0.50 -6.09
C LEU A 132 11.93 -0.67 -6.03
N ALA A 133 12.06 -1.40 -7.14
CA ALA A 133 13.14 -2.34 -7.34
C ALA A 133 14.48 -1.61 -7.52
N SER A 134 15.57 -2.16 -6.97
CA SER A 134 16.92 -1.58 -7.05
C SER A 134 17.68 -2.09 -8.28
N THR A 135 17.24 -1.69 -9.47
CA THR A 135 17.77 -2.12 -10.77
C THR A 135 18.72 -1.13 -11.42
#